data_AF-A0A0C9RT12-F1
#
_entry.id   AF-A0A0C9RT12-F1
#
_cell.length_a   1.000
_cell.length_b   1.000
_cell.length_c   1.000
_cell.angle_alpha   90.00
_cell.angle_beta   90.00
_cell.angle_gamma   90.00
#
_symmetry.space_group_name_H-M   'P 1'
#
loop_
_entity.id
_entity.type
_entity.pdbx_description
1 polymer ?
#
loop_
_entity_poly.entity_id
_entity_poly.type
_entity_poly.pdbx_seq_one_letter_code
_entity_poly.pdbx_strand_id
1 'polypeptide(L)'
;MFIFFDGEEAFQTWGPTDSIYGSRHLAKKWHEKINTIGSESDITDLDKIDLLVLLDLLGAPDPKFYNYFDNTEKWYHQLMNAEKHLGNLNLFVNSSCNRPKQTYFQPYSIDGGVEDDHIPFVTRNVPILHLIPSPFPKFWHTSKDNRKAISISTTENLNKILRIFVASYFKLKV
;
A
#
# COMPACT_ATOMS: atom_id res chain seq x y z
N MET A 1 -2.57 -13.25 -2.43
CA MET A 1 -3.83 -12.90 -3.14
C MET A 1 -3.63 -11.52 -3.75
N PHE A 2 -4.12 -11.28 -4.96
CA PHE A 2 -4.19 -9.94 -5.55
C PHE A 2 -5.66 -9.55 -5.67
N ILE A 3 -5.98 -8.32 -5.29
CA ILE A 3 -7.30 -7.71 -5.43
C ILE A 3 -7.11 -6.46 -6.26
N PHE A 4 -7.93 -6.32 -7.30
CA PHE A 4 -8.01 -5.12 -8.12
C PHE A 4 -9.42 -4.58 -7.91
N PHE A 5 -9.54 -3.53 -7.12
CA PHE A 5 -10.82 -2.91 -6.84
C PHE A 5 -11.33 -2.16 -8.08
N ASP A 6 -12.65 -2.09 -8.19
CA ASP A 6 -13.35 -1.31 -9.21
C ASP A 6 -14.15 -0.19 -8.53
N GLY A 7 -14.29 0.94 -9.20
CA GLY A 7 -14.97 2.12 -8.69
C GLY A 7 -14.40 2.61 -7.36
N GLU A 8 -13.10 2.87 -7.29
CA GLU A 8 -12.49 3.55 -6.13
C GLU A 8 -12.90 5.03 -6.12
N GLU A 9 -12.72 5.70 -7.27
CA GLU A 9 -12.99 7.13 -7.42
C GLU A 9 -14.48 7.51 -7.26
N ALA A 10 -14.69 8.76 -6.82
CA ALA A 10 -15.99 9.40 -6.79
C ALA A 10 -16.48 9.76 -8.21
N PHE A 11 -17.79 9.72 -8.44
CA PHE A 11 -18.39 10.25 -9.67
C PHE A 11 -18.63 11.77 -9.59
N GLN A 12 -18.94 12.31 -8.41
CA GLN A 12 -19.20 13.74 -8.22
C GLN A 12 -18.45 14.34 -7.05
N THR A 13 -18.70 13.85 -5.83
CA THR A 13 -18.14 14.40 -4.60
C THR A 13 -17.79 13.26 -3.68
N TRP A 14 -16.48 13.10 -3.46
CA TRP A 14 -15.94 12.10 -2.56
C TRP A 14 -16.65 12.11 -1.21
N GLY A 15 -17.14 10.93 -0.80
CA GLY A 15 -17.81 10.74 0.48
C GLY A 15 -18.41 9.35 0.63
N PRO A 16 -19.07 9.06 1.77
CA PRO A 16 -19.42 7.69 2.18
C PRO A 16 -20.26 6.87 1.18
N THR A 17 -20.97 7.55 0.26
CA THR A 17 -21.84 6.92 -0.75
C THR A 17 -21.32 7.10 -2.19
N ASP A 18 -20.33 7.97 -2.39
CA ASP A 18 -19.77 8.34 -3.70
C ASP A 18 -18.24 8.24 -3.67
N SER A 19 -17.76 7.05 -3.30
CA SER A 19 -16.38 6.59 -3.40
C SER A 19 -16.30 5.11 -3.01
N ILE A 20 -15.16 4.48 -3.27
CA ILE A 20 -14.75 3.16 -2.75
C ILE A 20 -15.84 2.09 -2.91
N TYR A 21 -16.51 2.08 -4.07
CA TYR A 21 -17.69 1.26 -4.36
C TYR A 21 -17.35 -0.23 -4.29
N GLY A 22 -16.31 -0.66 -5.00
CA GLY A 22 -15.90 -2.05 -5.08
C GLY A 22 -15.37 -2.57 -3.75
N SER A 23 -14.55 -1.80 -3.04
CA SER A 23 -14.02 -2.18 -1.73
C SER A 23 -15.10 -2.22 -0.65
N ARG A 24 -16.05 -1.28 -0.62
CA ARG A 24 -17.23 -1.34 0.27
C ARG A 24 -18.04 -2.61 0.02
N HIS A 25 -18.29 -2.94 -1.25
CA HIS A 25 -19.00 -4.16 -1.63
C HIS A 25 -18.24 -5.42 -1.18
N LEU A 26 -16.94 -5.51 -1.50
CA LEU A 26 -16.14 -6.70 -1.22
C LEU A 26 -15.96 -6.94 0.28
N ALA A 27 -15.63 -5.90 1.04
CA ALA A 27 -15.46 -6.02 2.48
C ALA A 27 -16.75 -6.50 3.17
N LYS A 28 -17.92 -5.97 2.76
CA LYS A 28 -19.21 -6.45 3.24
C LYS A 28 -19.42 -7.93 2.89
N LYS A 29 -19.21 -8.29 1.62
CA LYS A 29 -19.39 -9.66 1.12
C LYS A 29 -18.52 -10.67 1.87
N TRP A 30 -17.26 -10.34 2.14
CA TRP A 30 -16.33 -11.23 2.85
C TRP A 30 -16.59 -11.28 4.36
N HIS A 31 -17.11 -10.21 4.95
CA HIS A 31 -17.55 -10.22 6.34
C HIS A 31 -18.77 -11.13 6.55
N GLU A 32 -19.73 -11.09 5.62
CA GLU A 32 -20.96 -11.89 5.72
C GLU A 32 -20.75 -13.37 5.35
N LYS A 33 -19.65 -13.70 4.68
CA LYS A 33 -19.33 -15.07 4.29
C LYS A 33 -18.65 -15.83 5.43
N ILE A 34 -19.47 -16.46 6.26
CA ILE A 34 -19.05 -17.32 7.36
C ILE A 34 -18.60 -18.68 6.82
N ASN A 35 -17.44 -19.14 7.29
CA ASN A 35 -16.94 -20.49 7.10
C ASN A 35 -16.88 -21.18 8.47
N THR A 36 -17.81 -22.10 8.73
CA THR A 36 -17.79 -22.89 9.96
C THR A 36 -16.78 -24.03 9.81
N ILE A 37 -15.71 -24.01 10.61
CA ILE A 37 -14.73 -25.10 10.67
C ILE A 37 -14.98 -25.90 11.95
N GLY A 38 -15.78 -26.97 11.84
CA GLY A 38 -16.07 -27.86 12.97
C GLY A 38 -16.94 -27.20 14.05
N SER A 39 -16.62 -27.48 15.32
CA SER A 39 -17.33 -26.97 16.51
C SER A 39 -16.67 -25.74 17.15
N GLU A 40 -15.71 -25.13 16.47
CA GLU A 40 -15.03 -23.91 16.92
C GLU A 40 -15.48 -22.70 16.10
N SER A 41 -15.38 -21.52 16.72
CA SER A 41 -15.91 -20.21 16.32
C SER A 41 -16.02 -19.93 14.82
N ASP A 42 -17.12 -19.29 14.42
CA ASP A 42 -17.34 -18.79 13.06
C ASP A 42 -16.21 -17.85 12.62
N ILE A 43 -15.53 -18.19 11.51
CA ILE A 43 -14.55 -17.33 10.85
C ILE A 43 -15.10 -16.81 9.51
N THR A 44 -14.91 -15.54 9.24
CA THR A 44 -15.31 -14.91 7.98
C THR A 44 -14.20 -15.02 6.94
N ASP A 45 -14.50 -14.68 5.68
CA ASP A 45 -13.44 -14.56 4.66
C ASP A 45 -12.48 -13.39 4.95
N LEU A 46 -12.92 -12.35 5.70
CA LEU A 46 -12.04 -11.26 6.13
C LEU A 46 -10.98 -11.71 7.14
N ASP A 47 -11.32 -12.63 8.04
CA ASP A 47 -10.39 -13.13 9.07
C ASP A 47 -9.19 -13.89 8.46
N LYS A 48 -9.29 -14.27 7.18
CA LYS A 48 -8.20 -14.89 6.43
C LYS A 48 -7.15 -13.89 5.92
N ILE A 49 -7.42 -12.58 6.02
CA ILE A 49 -6.51 -11.54 5.58
C ILE A 49 -5.56 -11.19 6.72
N ASP A 50 -4.34 -11.73 6.66
CA ASP A 50 -3.28 -11.44 7.62
C ASP A 50 -2.75 -9.99 7.52
N LEU A 51 -2.67 -9.46 6.30
CA LEU A 51 -2.28 -8.07 6.01
C LEU A 51 -2.84 -7.65 4.65
N LEU A 52 -3.52 -6.51 4.59
CA LEU A 52 -3.88 -5.84 3.34
C LEU A 52 -2.82 -4.77 3.03
N VAL A 53 -1.99 -5.02 2.03
CA VAL A 53 -1.05 -4.02 1.50
C VAL A 53 -1.72 -3.32 0.33
N LEU A 54 -2.12 -2.06 0.52
CA LEU A 54 -2.79 -1.24 -0.50
C LEU A 54 -1.77 -0.32 -1.17
N LEU A 55 -1.66 -0.38 -2.50
CA LEU A 55 -0.73 0.42 -3.29
C LEU A 55 -1.53 1.46 -4.04
N ASP A 56 -1.23 2.74 -3.83
CA ASP A 56 -1.90 3.83 -4.53
C ASP A 56 -0.95 5.01 -4.86
N LEU A 57 -1.26 5.73 -5.93
CA LEU A 57 -0.53 6.90 -6.46
C LEU A 57 0.97 6.68 -6.66
N LEU A 58 1.35 5.47 -7.08
CA LEU A 58 2.74 5.10 -7.36
C LEU A 58 3.18 5.48 -8.78
N GLY A 59 4.46 5.83 -8.93
CA GLY A 59 5.10 6.05 -10.24
C GLY A 59 5.65 7.45 -10.44
N ALA A 60 5.24 8.43 -9.63
CA ALA A 60 5.87 9.75 -9.60
C ALA A 60 7.35 9.65 -9.14
N PRO A 61 8.21 10.60 -9.51
CA PRO A 61 9.57 10.68 -8.95
C PRO A 61 9.54 10.99 -7.45
N ASP A 62 10.52 10.45 -6.73
CA ASP A 62 10.81 10.73 -5.32
C ASP A 62 9.60 10.72 -4.34
N PRO A 63 8.77 9.66 -4.35
CA PRO A 63 7.63 9.55 -3.42
C PRO A 63 8.12 9.41 -1.98
N LYS A 64 7.30 9.88 -1.03
CA LYS A 64 7.56 9.73 0.39
C LYS A 64 6.42 8.96 1.05
N PHE A 65 6.72 7.77 1.55
CA PHE A 65 5.80 6.94 2.31
C PHE A 65 6.04 7.12 3.81
N TYR A 66 4.99 6.91 4.59
CA TYR A 66 4.99 7.03 6.04
C TYR A 66 4.26 5.85 6.66
N ASN A 67 4.52 5.60 7.95
CA ASN A 67 3.73 4.65 8.71
C ASN A 67 2.38 5.29 9.11
N TYR A 68 1.27 4.72 8.66
CA TYR A 68 -0.08 5.20 8.99
C TYR A 68 -0.77 4.39 10.09
N PHE A 69 -0.27 3.19 10.42
CA PHE A 69 -0.94 2.27 11.33
C PHE A 69 0.06 1.57 12.26
N ASP A 70 -0.07 1.81 13.57
CA ASP A 70 0.83 1.22 14.58
C ASP A 70 0.81 -0.32 14.55
N ASN A 71 -0.35 -0.93 14.31
CA ASN A 71 -0.49 -2.38 14.30
C ASN A 71 0.21 -3.08 13.12
N THR A 72 0.64 -2.33 12.09
CA THR A 72 1.41 -2.85 10.94
C THR A 72 2.81 -2.26 10.82
N GLU A 73 3.27 -1.47 11.80
CA GLU A 73 4.58 -0.82 11.83
C GLU A 73 5.74 -1.81 11.56
N LYS A 74 5.66 -3.03 12.11
CA LYS A 74 6.67 -4.07 11.87
C LYS A 74 6.86 -4.41 10.39
N TRP A 75 5.79 -4.35 9.60
CA TRP A 75 5.81 -4.62 8.16
C TRP A 75 6.30 -3.40 7.38
N TYR A 76 5.92 -2.21 7.82
CA TYR A 76 6.47 -0.95 7.29
C TYR A 76 8.00 -0.90 7.46
N HIS A 77 8.52 -1.28 8.62
CA HIS A 77 9.97 -1.40 8.86
C HIS A 77 10.67 -2.42 7.95
N GLN A 78 9.98 -3.48 7.49
CA GLN A 78 10.56 -4.39 6.51
C GLN A 78 10.78 -3.73 5.15
N LEU A 79 9.89 -2.84 4.72
CA LEU A 79 10.07 -2.04 3.50
C LEU A 79 11.26 -1.10 3.62
N MET A 80 11.40 -0.41 4.75
CA MET A 80 12.56 0.44 5.04
C MET A 80 13.88 -0.34 5.03
N ASN A 81 13.88 -1.54 5.62
CA ASN A 81 15.07 -2.41 5.65
C ASN A 81 15.43 -2.92 4.25
N ALA A 82 14.43 -3.30 3.44
CA ALA A 82 14.63 -3.70 2.05
C ALA A 82 15.22 -2.55 1.21
N GLU A 83 14.68 -1.33 1.38
CA GLU A 83 15.23 -0.13 0.74
C GLU A 83 16.68 0.12 1.15
N LYS A 84 16.97 0.12 2.44
CA LYS A 84 18.33 0.33 2.97
C LYS A 84 19.30 -0.74 2.48
N HIS A 85 18.87 -2.00 2.43
CA HIS A 85 19.69 -3.10 1.95
C HIS A 85 20.05 -2.95 0.47
N LEU A 86 19.06 -2.68 -0.39
CA LEU A 86 19.29 -2.39 -1.81
C LEU A 86 20.19 -1.17 -2.02
N GLY A 87 20.00 -0.11 -1.23
CA GLY A 87 20.84 1.07 -1.25
C GLY A 87 22.30 0.78 -0.88
N ASN A 88 22.54 -0.02 0.16
CA ASN A 88 23.90 -0.42 0.57
C ASN A 88 24.61 -1.28 -0.50
N LEU A 89 23.85 -2.04 -1.30
CA LEU A 89 24.37 -2.84 -2.41
C LEU A 89 24.48 -2.05 -3.73
N ASN A 90 24.15 -0.76 -3.74
CA ASN A 90 24.09 0.09 -4.94
C ASN A 90 23.21 -0.48 -6.06
N LEU A 91 22.09 -1.13 -5.71
CA LEU A 91 21.20 -1.80 -6.67
C LEU A 91 20.07 -0.92 -7.21
N PHE A 92 20.02 0.38 -6.87
CA PHE A 92 19.01 1.31 -7.39
C PHE A 92 19.38 1.91 -8.74
N VAL A 93 18.39 2.00 -9.64
CA VAL A 93 18.54 2.62 -10.96
C VAL A 93 18.49 4.13 -10.75
N ASN A 94 19.49 4.85 -11.26
CA ASN A 94 19.71 6.28 -11.03
C ASN A 94 19.80 6.65 -9.54
N SER A 95 20.77 6.07 -8.87
CA SER A 95 21.25 6.61 -7.63
C SER A 95 21.95 7.95 -7.94
N SER A 96 21.25 9.06 -7.73
CA SER A 96 21.88 10.36 -7.49
C SER A 96 22.72 10.25 -6.21
N CYS A 97 23.78 9.43 -6.23
CA CYS A 97 24.65 9.05 -5.12
C CYS A 97 25.41 10.23 -4.50
N ASN A 98 25.31 11.41 -5.09
CA ASN A 98 25.96 12.62 -4.60
C ASN A 98 25.00 13.58 -3.88
N ARG A 99 23.75 13.18 -3.62
CA ARG A 99 22.83 13.91 -2.75
C ARG A 99 22.60 13.13 -1.46
N PRO A 100 22.52 13.80 -0.30
CA PRO A 100 22.24 13.12 0.97
C PRO A 100 20.95 12.29 0.86
N LYS A 101 21.05 11.03 1.32
CA LYS A 101 20.03 9.96 1.37
C LYS A 101 18.58 10.47 1.41
N GLN A 102 17.95 10.65 0.25
CA GLN A 102 16.49 10.67 0.19
C GLN A 102 16.03 9.22 0.03
N THR A 103 15.44 8.66 1.07
CA THR A 103 14.73 7.39 1.04
C THR A 103 13.27 7.64 0.69
N TYR A 104 12.61 6.66 0.09
CA TYR A 104 11.16 6.68 -0.14
C TYR A 104 10.41 6.48 1.17
N PHE A 105 10.81 5.49 1.97
CA PHE A 105 10.15 5.17 3.24
C PHE A 105 10.75 6.02 4.36
N GLN A 106 9.93 6.91 4.94
CA GLN A 106 10.35 7.81 6.02
C GLN A 106 10.28 7.10 7.38
N PRO A 107 11.19 7.40 8.32
CA PRO A 107 11.27 6.75 9.64
C PRO A 107 10.30 7.34 10.67
N TYR A 108 9.17 7.91 10.24
CA TYR A 108 8.19 8.56 11.11
C TYR A 108 6.78 8.10 10.74
N SER A 109 5.92 8.00 11.75
CA SER A 109 4.47 7.88 11.56
C SER A 109 3.85 9.25 11.31
N ILE A 110 2.73 9.28 10.59
CA ILE A 110 1.91 10.49 10.44
C ILE A 110 0.46 10.22 10.83
N ASP A 111 -0.12 11.16 11.57
CA ASP A 111 -1.54 11.15 11.91
C ASP A 111 -2.35 11.78 10.77
N GLY A 112 -3.56 11.25 10.53
CA GLY A 112 -4.41 11.67 9.42
C GLY A 112 -4.25 10.75 8.22
N GLY A 113 -4.84 9.55 8.34
CA GLY A 113 -4.92 8.60 7.24
C GLY A 113 -5.68 9.17 6.04
N VAL A 114 -5.25 8.79 4.85
CA VAL A 114 -5.94 9.11 3.60
C VAL A 114 -7.14 8.18 3.46
N GLU A 115 -8.33 8.68 3.12
CA GLU A 115 -9.44 7.81 2.76
C GLU A 115 -9.16 7.13 1.41
N ASP A 116 -9.30 5.81 1.37
CA ASP A 116 -9.01 4.97 0.20
C ASP A 116 -9.69 3.59 0.42
N ASP A 117 -9.53 2.65 -0.50
CA ASP A 117 -10.15 1.33 -0.54
C ASP A 117 -9.91 0.45 0.71
N HIS A 118 -8.96 0.80 1.57
CA HIS A 118 -8.74 0.09 2.82
C HIS A 118 -9.77 0.41 3.90
N ILE A 119 -10.51 1.54 3.80
CA ILE A 119 -11.43 2.00 4.85
C ILE A 119 -12.49 0.93 5.23
N PRO A 120 -13.14 0.23 4.29
CA PRO A 120 -14.09 -0.84 4.62
C PRO A 120 -13.44 -2.06 5.29
N PHE A 121 -12.13 -2.26 5.11
CA PHE A 121 -11.38 -3.38 5.70
C PHE A 121 -10.86 -3.03 7.09
N VAL A 122 -10.30 -1.83 7.28
CA VAL A 122 -9.79 -1.39 8.58
C VAL A 122 -10.91 -1.25 9.62
N THR A 123 -12.09 -0.79 9.20
CA THR A 123 -13.29 -0.73 10.06
C THR A 123 -13.77 -2.11 10.52
N ARG A 124 -13.27 -3.18 9.89
CA ARG A 124 -13.53 -4.60 10.23
C ARG A 124 -12.28 -5.30 10.75
N ASN A 125 -11.35 -4.54 11.32
CA ASN A 125 -10.13 -5.01 11.99
C ASN A 125 -9.09 -5.71 11.09
N VAL A 126 -9.18 -5.56 9.76
CA VAL A 126 -8.13 -6.05 8.87
C VAL A 126 -6.87 -5.16 9.03
N PRO A 127 -5.68 -5.73 9.30
CA PRO A 127 -4.44 -4.96 9.37
C PRO A 127 -4.09 -4.34 8.01
N ILE A 128 -3.81 -3.03 7.98
CA ILE A 128 -3.54 -2.29 6.73
C ILE A 128 -2.09 -1.81 6.69
N LEU A 129 -1.43 -2.03 5.56
CA LEU A 129 -0.19 -1.36 5.18
C LEU A 129 -0.46 -0.49 3.95
N HIS A 130 -0.70 0.81 4.15
CA HIS A 130 -1.09 1.74 3.09
C HIS A 130 0.13 2.39 2.46
N LEU A 131 0.44 2.00 1.23
CA LEU A 131 1.56 2.49 0.44
C LEU A 131 1.09 3.58 -0.52
N ILE A 132 0.76 4.73 0.07
CA ILE A 132 0.41 5.97 -0.64
C ILE A 132 1.37 7.10 -0.23
N PRO A 133 1.93 7.87 -1.17
CA PRO A 133 2.86 8.94 -0.83
C PRO A 133 2.16 10.12 -0.15
N SER A 134 2.86 10.84 0.72
CA SER A 134 2.44 12.14 1.25
C SER A 134 3.59 13.16 1.10
N PRO A 135 3.40 14.29 0.41
CA PRO A 135 2.21 14.68 -0.34
C PRO A 135 1.97 13.78 -1.58
N PHE A 136 0.74 13.84 -2.11
CA PHE A 136 0.40 13.21 -3.39
C PHE A 136 1.25 13.75 -4.55
N PRO A 137 1.38 12.99 -5.65
CA PRO A 137 1.98 13.51 -6.87
C PRO A 137 1.34 14.83 -7.29
N LYS A 138 2.16 15.82 -7.70
CA LYS A 138 1.68 17.17 -8.06
C LYS A 138 0.68 17.21 -9.22
N PHE A 139 0.55 16.11 -9.94
CA PHE A 139 -0.34 15.95 -11.08
C PHE A 139 -1.56 15.07 -10.78
N TRP A 140 -1.74 14.62 -9.54
CA TRP A 140 -2.92 13.86 -9.09
C TRP A 140 -4.21 14.61 -9.45
N HIS A 141 -5.20 13.87 -9.96
CA HIS A 141 -6.48 14.40 -10.46
C HIS A 141 -6.34 15.49 -11.55
N THR A 142 -5.26 15.44 -12.33
CA THR A 142 -5.08 16.30 -13.51
C THR A 142 -4.79 15.47 -14.75
N SER A 143 -5.04 16.03 -15.94
CA SER A 143 -4.65 15.40 -17.22
C SER A 143 -3.13 15.20 -17.40
N LYS A 144 -2.31 15.76 -16.50
CA LYS A 144 -0.86 15.53 -16.48
C LYS A 144 -0.49 14.21 -15.82
N ASP A 145 -1.40 13.56 -15.10
CA ASP A 145 -1.22 12.18 -14.65
C ASP A 145 -1.36 11.24 -15.85
N ASN A 146 -0.24 11.02 -16.51
CA ASN A 146 -0.15 10.22 -17.72
C ASN A 146 1.22 9.58 -17.83
N ARG A 147 1.44 8.78 -18.87
CA ARG A 147 2.68 8.02 -19.08
C ARG A 147 3.97 8.85 -18.96
N LYS A 148 3.95 10.14 -19.32
CA LYS A 148 5.14 11.00 -19.25
C LYS A 148 5.50 11.42 -17.83
N ALA A 149 4.55 11.34 -16.90
CA ALA A 149 4.76 11.64 -15.49
C ALA A 149 5.41 10.48 -14.71
N ILE A 150 5.47 9.28 -15.32
CA ILE A 150 6.04 8.08 -14.71
C ILE A 150 7.56 8.15 -14.69
N SER A 151 8.14 8.10 -13.50
CA SER A 151 9.56 7.89 -13.25
C SER A 151 9.88 6.39 -13.32
N ILE A 152 10.38 5.92 -14.46
CA ILE A 152 10.77 4.52 -14.64
C ILE A 152 11.78 4.07 -13.59
N SER A 153 12.76 4.91 -13.23
CA SER A 153 13.73 4.60 -12.19
C SER A 153 13.06 4.38 -10.83
N THR A 154 12.11 5.23 -10.45
CA THR A 154 11.37 5.08 -9.20
C THR A 154 10.53 3.81 -9.22
N THR A 155 9.78 3.57 -10.30
CA THR A 155 8.97 2.35 -10.47
C THR A 155 9.82 1.09 -10.33
N GLU A 156 10.99 1.04 -10.97
CA GLU A 156 11.91 -0.10 -10.86
C GLU A 156 12.50 -0.29 -9.46
N ASN A 157 12.80 0.81 -8.75
CA ASN A 157 13.30 0.72 -7.38
C ASN A 157 12.20 0.21 -6.42
N LEU A 158 10.97 0.73 -6.54
CA LEU A 158 9.82 0.23 -5.77
C LEU A 158 9.51 -1.23 -6.09
N ASN A 159 9.61 -1.65 -7.36
CA ASN A 159 9.47 -3.05 -7.76
C ASN A 159 10.43 -3.96 -6.99
N LYS A 160 11.70 -3.57 -6.86
CA LYS A 160 12.71 -4.34 -6.12
C LYS A 160 12.37 -4.43 -4.63
N ILE A 161 11.98 -3.30 -4.02
CA ILE A 161 11.61 -3.25 -2.60
C ILE A 161 10.41 -4.15 -2.33
N LEU A 162 9.35 -4.04 -3.13
CA LEU A 162 8.13 -4.84 -2.98
C LEU A 162 8.39 -6.34 -3.19
N ARG A 163 9.26 -6.72 -4.13
CA ARG A 163 9.67 -8.12 -4.32
C ARG A 163 10.40 -8.68 -3.11
N ILE A 164 11.33 -7.92 -2.53
CA ILE A 164 12.01 -8.32 -1.29
C ILE A 164 11.02 -8.42 -0.13
N PHE A 165 10.09 -7.47 -0.02
CA PHE A 165 9.05 -7.50 1.00
C PHE A 165 8.19 -8.77 0.90
N VAL A 166 7.63 -9.07 -0.28
CA VAL A 166 6.82 -10.27 -0.51
C VAL A 166 7.64 -11.55 -0.24
N ALA A 167 8.87 -11.61 -0.73
CA ALA A 167 9.74 -12.76 -0.47
C ALA A 167 10.03 -12.95 1.02
N SER A 168 10.28 -11.86 1.75
CA SER A 168 10.52 -11.88 3.19
C SER A 168 9.27 -12.28 3.98
N TYR A 169 8.11 -11.75 3.61
CA TYR A 169 6.83 -12.04 4.25
C TYR A 169 6.48 -13.52 4.19
N PHE A 170 6.61 -14.12 3.01
CA PHE A 170 6.33 -15.55 2.79
C PHE A 170 7.53 -16.46 3.07
N LYS A 171 8.66 -15.91 3.55
CA LYS A 171 9.91 -16.65 3.82
C LYS A 171 10.35 -17.48 2.61
N LEU A 172 10.21 -16.91 1.40
CA LEU A 172 10.66 -17.54 0.18
C LEU A 172 12.18 -17.68 0.21
N LYS A 173 12.69 -18.82 -0.26
CA LYS A 173 14.12 -18.98 -0.50
C LYS A 173 14.47 -18.19 -1.77
N VAL A 174 15.36 -17.22 -1.65
CA VAL A 174 15.87 -16.37 -2.73
C VAL A 174 17.34 -16.70 -2.96
#